data_AF-A0A356T3G2-F1
#
_entry.id   AF-A0A356T3G2-F1
#
_cell.length_a   1.000
_cell.length_b   1.000
_cell.length_c   1.000
_cell.angle_alpha   90.00
_cell.angle_beta   90.00
_cell.angle_gamma   90.00
#
_symmetry.space_group_name_H-M   'P 1'
#
loop_
_entity.id
_entity.type
_entity.pdbx_description
1 polymer ?
#
loop_
_entity_poly.entity_id
_entity_poly.type
_entity_poly.pdbx_seq_one_letter_code
_entity_poly.pdbx_strand_id
1 'polypeptide(L)'
;MTQEYFGTEARSADMALRALSRGARGDDPMPKFDAYDALEALSAAIPTEVTHDVRQLQIDLGDGEETGRFSIRGTVDSVSDTEQVVQAINNYRVVRTEGDTETRLRCFHELDLGNTTSTAEDRRSYRLEGQIRCLPEDQELSEEESSGRRGRRRRSN
;
A
#
# COMPACT_ATOMS: atom_id res chain seq x y z
N MET A 1 25.46 -17.05 21.85
CA MET A 1 24.77 -17.07 20.54
C MET A 1 23.33 -17.61 20.64
N THR A 2 22.52 -17.12 21.59
CA THR A 2 21.06 -17.35 21.63
C THR A 2 20.33 -16.03 21.89
N GLN A 3 20.97 -15.14 22.65
CA GLN A 3 20.48 -13.79 22.91
C GLN A 3 20.36 -12.92 21.65
N GLU A 4 21.30 -13.01 20.70
CA GLU A 4 21.22 -12.27 19.42
C GLU A 4 20.06 -12.71 18.51
N TYR A 5 19.60 -13.96 18.64
CA TYR A 5 18.57 -14.52 17.75
C TYR A 5 17.17 -14.61 18.38
N PHE A 6 17.07 -14.67 19.71
CA PHE A 6 15.80 -14.89 20.42
C PHE A 6 15.47 -13.82 21.45
N GLY A 7 16.28 -12.75 21.54
CA GLY A 7 16.08 -11.63 22.47
C GLY A 7 16.20 -12.01 23.96
N THR A 8 16.44 -13.28 24.28
CA THR A 8 16.49 -13.81 25.64
C THR A 8 17.64 -14.81 25.76
N GLU A 9 18.46 -14.66 26.79
CA GLU A 9 19.55 -15.59 27.07
C GLU A 9 18.99 -16.89 27.66
N ALA A 10 19.05 -17.99 26.90
CA ALA A 10 18.67 -19.30 27.39
C ALA A 10 19.77 -19.86 28.31
N ARG A 11 19.49 -19.95 29.62
CA ARG A 11 20.45 -20.43 30.64
C ARG A 11 20.33 -21.90 31.01
N SER A 12 19.51 -22.66 30.30
CA SER A 12 19.38 -24.11 30.51
C SER A 12 18.97 -24.83 29.22
N ALA A 13 19.28 -26.12 29.13
CA ALA A 13 18.95 -26.96 27.97
C ALA A 13 17.43 -27.04 27.74
N ASP A 14 16.63 -27.09 28.81
CA ASP A 14 15.17 -27.05 28.74
C ASP A 14 14.65 -25.69 28.23
N MET A 15 15.27 -24.57 28.66
CA MET A 15 14.97 -23.24 28.10
C MET A 15 15.34 -23.14 26.63
N ALA A 16 16.49 -23.68 26.24
CA ALA A 16 16.94 -23.68 24.86
C ALA A 16 16.01 -24.51 23.97
N LEU A 17 15.60 -25.70 24.44
CA LEU A 17 14.59 -26.52 23.77
C LEU A 17 13.23 -25.80 23.68
N ARG A 18 12.76 -25.16 24.75
CA ARG A 18 11.53 -24.36 24.71
C ARG A 18 11.62 -23.14 23.81
N ALA A 19 12.80 -22.52 23.69
CA ALA A 19 13.02 -21.39 22.78
C ALA A 19 13.04 -21.86 21.32
N LEU A 20 13.64 -23.03 21.04
CA LEU A 20 13.64 -23.66 19.72
C LEU A 20 12.25 -24.18 19.33
N SER A 21 11.52 -24.80 20.26
CA SER A 21 10.15 -25.30 20.05
C SER A 21 9.12 -24.19 19.90
N ARG A 22 9.38 -22.98 20.44
CA ARG A 22 8.56 -21.79 20.21
C ARG A 22 8.86 -21.09 18.88
N GLY A 23 9.83 -21.58 18.11
CA GLY A 23 10.32 -20.90 16.92
C GLY A 23 11.03 -19.59 17.27
N ALA A 24 11.89 -19.11 16.37
CA ALA A 24 12.31 -17.72 16.45
C ALA A 24 11.03 -16.86 16.40
N ARG A 25 10.82 -16.00 17.40
CA ARG A 25 9.85 -14.89 17.30
C ARG A 25 10.33 -13.83 16.28
N GLY A 26 10.88 -14.28 15.16
CA GLY A 26 11.52 -13.46 14.13
C GLY A 26 10.80 -13.47 12.80
N ASP A 27 9.82 -14.36 12.59
CA ASP A 27 8.96 -14.35 11.41
C ASP A 27 7.73 -15.25 11.68
N ASP A 28 6.61 -14.64 12.06
CA ASP A 28 5.28 -15.27 12.08
C ASP A 28 4.25 -14.18 11.70
N PRO A 29 3.26 -14.47 10.86
CA PRO A 29 3.27 -14.17 9.44
C PRO A 29 1.90 -13.57 9.13
N MET A 30 1.56 -12.49 9.84
CA MET A 30 0.28 -11.82 9.65
C MET A 30 0.38 -10.97 8.39
N PRO A 31 -0.62 -10.96 7.49
CA PRO A 31 -0.45 -10.38 6.17
C PRO A 31 -0.08 -8.91 6.33
N LYS A 32 1.15 -8.59 5.94
CA LYS A 32 1.51 -7.24 5.50
C LYS A 32 0.43 -6.85 4.51
N PHE A 33 -0.20 -5.69 4.69
CA PHE A 33 -1.25 -5.14 3.81
C PHE A 33 -1.09 -5.69 2.39
N ASP A 34 -1.89 -6.70 2.06
CA ASP A 34 -1.60 -7.57 0.93
C ASP A 34 -2.27 -7.03 -0.34
N ALA A 35 -2.09 -7.71 -1.47
CA ALA A 35 -2.61 -7.21 -2.73
C ALA A 35 -4.15 -7.22 -2.76
N TYR A 36 -4.78 -8.08 -1.96
CA TYR A 36 -6.23 -8.15 -1.81
C TYR A 36 -6.73 -7.06 -0.88
N ASP A 37 -6.03 -6.77 0.22
CA ASP A 37 -6.32 -5.61 1.08
C ASP A 37 -6.22 -4.30 0.28
N ALA A 38 -5.19 -4.18 -0.56
CA ALA A 38 -5.01 -3.05 -1.46
C ALA A 38 -6.16 -2.94 -2.48
N LEU A 39 -6.59 -4.05 -3.04
CA LEU A 39 -7.73 -4.11 -3.97
C LEU A 39 -9.03 -3.71 -3.28
N GLU A 40 -9.30 -4.24 -2.08
CA GLU A 40 -10.49 -3.89 -1.29
C GLU A 40 -10.50 -2.40 -0.97
N ALA A 41 -9.38 -1.88 -0.48
CA ALA A 41 -9.22 -0.47 -0.15
C ALA A 41 -9.42 0.45 -1.38
N LEU A 42 -8.82 0.11 -2.53
CA LEU A 42 -9.02 0.86 -3.77
C LEU A 42 -10.48 0.81 -4.24
N SER A 43 -11.12 -0.34 -4.12
CA SER A 43 -12.52 -0.52 -4.53
C SER A 43 -13.48 0.26 -3.63
N ALA A 44 -13.24 0.27 -2.32
CA ALA A 44 -14.02 1.03 -1.35
C ALA A 44 -13.75 2.55 -1.41
N ALA A 45 -12.56 2.95 -1.86
CA ALA A 45 -12.21 4.36 -2.01
C ALA A 45 -12.91 5.04 -3.19
N ILE A 46 -13.20 4.31 -4.27
CA ILE A 46 -13.82 4.90 -5.47
C ILE A 46 -15.30 5.18 -5.18
N PRO A 47 -15.76 6.44 -5.32
CA PRO A 47 -17.14 6.82 -5.01
C PRO A 47 -18.13 6.15 -5.99
N THR A 48 -19.25 5.67 -5.45
CA THR A 48 -20.31 5.00 -6.25
C THR A 48 -21.07 5.95 -7.18
N GLU A 49 -20.91 7.26 -6.98
CA GLU A 49 -21.55 8.31 -7.78
C GLU A 49 -20.84 8.56 -9.11
N VAL A 50 -19.60 8.07 -9.26
CA VAL A 50 -18.81 8.23 -10.48
C VAL A 50 -18.91 6.95 -11.32
N THR A 51 -19.33 7.09 -12.59
CA THR A 51 -19.26 6.01 -13.57
C THR A 51 -17.81 5.75 -13.96
N HIS A 52 -17.17 4.85 -13.21
CA HIS A 52 -15.78 4.51 -13.38
C HIS A 52 -15.61 3.04 -13.79
N ASP A 53 -14.95 2.81 -14.93
CA ASP A 53 -14.60 1.47 -15.39
C ASP A 53 -13.09 1.23 -15.33
N VAL A 54 -12.68 0.24 -14.54
CA VAL A 54 -11.28 -0.20 -14.48
C VAL A 54 -10.97 -1.11 -15.67
N ARG A 55 -10.03 -0.70 -16.51
CA ARG A 55 -9.52 -1.54 -17.61
C ARG A 55 -8.32 -2.38 -17.20
N GLN A 56 -7.49 -1.83 -16.32
CA GLN A 56 -6.31 -2.52 -15.80
C GLN A 56 -6.02 -2.02 -14.40
N LEU A 57 -5.79 -2.96 -13.49
CA LEU A 57 -5.23 -2.69 -12.17
C LEU A 57 -3.99 -3.57 -12.00
N GLN A 58 -2.90 -2.95 -11.60
CA GLN A 58 -1.66 -3.63 -11.24
C GLN A 58 -1.30 -3.21 -9.82
N ILE A 59 -1.02 -4.19 -8.97
CA ILE A 59 -0.57 -4.01 -7.60
C ILE A 59 0.72 -4.81 -7.47
N ASP A 60 1.83 -4.12 -7.19
CA ASP A 60 3.15 -4.70 -6.99
C ASP A 60 3.55 -4.46 -5.53
N LEU A 61 3.47 -5.50 -4.71
CA LEU A 61 3.99 -5.49 -3.35
C LEU A 61 5.40 -6.10 -3.39
N GLY A 62 6.41 -5.39 -2.89
CA GLY A 62 7.77 -5.90 -2.86
C GLY A 62 7.90 -7.06 -1.87
N ASP A 63 8.60 -8.13 -2.26
CA ASP A 63 8.92 -9.23 -1.35
C ASP A 63 9.77 -8.70 -0.19
N GLY A 64 9.18 -8.63 1.01
CA GLY A 64 9.86 -8.19 2.22
C GLY A 64 9.80 -6.69 2.48
N GLU A 65 9.45 -5.85 1.50
CA GLU A 65 9.36 -4.40 1.66
C GLU A 65 8.02 -4.00 2.31
N GLU A 66 8.04 -3.04 3.24
CA GLU A 66 6.83 -2.42 3.81
C GLU A 66 6.13 -1.48 2.81
N THR A 67 6.60 -1.45 1.57
CA THR A 67 6.14 -0.54 0.53
C THR A 67 5.78 -1.31 -0.75
N GLY A 68 4.67 -0.92 -1.35
CA GLY A 68 4.18 -1.42 -2.63
C GLY A 68 3.88 -0.27 -3.59
N ARG A 69 3.46 -0.62 -4.81
CA ARG A 69 2.97 0.34 -5.80
C ARG A 69 1.69 -0.17 -6.42
N PHE A 70 0.87 0.76 -6.89
CA PHE A 70 -0.26 0.45 -7.74
C PHE A 70 -0.30 1.30 -8.99
N SER A 71 -0.92 0.76 -10.03
CA SER A 71 -1.26 1.46 -11.25
C SER A 71 -2.69 1.11 -11.65
N ILE A 72 -3.54 2.11 -11.81
CA ILE A 72 -4.89 1.98 -12.33
C ILE A 72 -4.95 2.63 -13.71
N ARG A 73 -5.52 1.91 -14.67
CA ARG A 73 -5.98 2.48 -15.93
C ARG A 73 -7.47 2.29 -16.02
N GLY A 74 -8.20 3.39 -16.09
CA GLY A 74 -9.66 3.37 -16.13
C GLY A 74 -10.22 4.34 -17.15
N THR A 75 -11.55 4.34 -17.25
CA THR A 75 -12.33 5.33 -17.99
C THR A 75 -13.40 5.93 -17.11
N VAL A 76 -13.59 7.24 -17.22
CA VAL A 76 -14.62 8.03 -16.54
C VAL A 76 -15.34 8.92 -17.55
N ASP A 77 -16.44 9.54 -17.16
CA ASP A 77 -17.24 10.36 -18.09
C ASP A 77 -16.65 11.76 -18.27
N SER A 78 -16.00 12.33 -17.24
CA SER A 78 -15.42 13.67 -17.30
C SER A 78 -14.04 13.81 -16.65
N VAL A 79 -13.37 14.94 -16.89
CA VAL A 79 -12.11 15.28 -16.21
C VAL A 79 -12.34 15.49 -14.71
N SER A 80 -13.47 16.10 -14.33
CA SER A 80 -13.82 16.30 -12.92
C SER A 80 -13.99 14.98 -12.18
N ASP A 81 -14.53 13.96 -12.84
CA ASP A 81 -14.64 12.61 -12.26
C ASP A 81 -13.28 11.97 -12.02
N THR A 82 -12.30 12.24 -12.90
CA THR A 82 -10.92 11.77 -12.69
C THR A 82 -10.34 12.38 -11.42
N GLU A 83 -10.51 13.69 -11.22
CA GLU A 83 -10.05 14.39 -10.03
C GLU A 83 -10.74 13.89 -8.76
N GLN A 84 -12.05 13.60 -8.82
CA GLN A 84 -12.81 13.02 -7.72
C GLN A 84 -12.27 11.64 -7.33
N VAL A 85 -11.97 10.77 -8.29
CA VAL A 85 -11.37 9.45 -8.01
C VAL A 85 -10.01 9.60 -7.33
N VAL A 86 -9.15 10.49 -7.81
CA VAL A 86 -7.83 10.73 -7.21
C VAL A 86 -7.96 11.24 -5.77
N GLN A 87 -8.86 12.21 -5.54
CA GLN A 87 -9.10 12.74 -4.20
C GLN A 87 -9.68 11.69 -3.25
N ALA A 88 -10.60 10.86 -3.73
CA ALA A 88 -11.21 9.81 -2.92
C ALA A 88 -10.18 8.75 -2.48
N ILE A 89 -9.30 8.32 -3.40
CA ILE A 89 -8.19 7.42 -3.06
C ILE A 89 -7.20 8.07 -2.08
N ASN A 90 -6.87 9.35 -2.27
CA ASN A 90 -5.96 10.06 -1.36
C ASN A 90 -6.52 10.23 0.06
N ASN A 91 -7.84 10.41 0.16
CA ASN A 91 -8.55 10.65 1.40
C ASN A 91 -9.02 9.36 2.07
N TYR A 92 -8.88 8.21 1.40
CA TYR A 92 -9.24 6.92 1.97
C TYR A 92 -8.41 6.61 3.22
N ARG A 93 -9.08 6.11 4.25
CA ARG A 93 -8.49 5.73 5.53
C ARG A 93 -8.93 4.32 5.86
N VAL A 94 -7.95 3.48 6.19
CA VAL A 94 -8.19 2.14 6.71
C VAL A 94 -8.25 2.24 8.23
N VAL A 95 -9.37 1.85 8.81
CA VAL A 95 -9.53 1.79 10.26
C VAL A 95 -9.14 0.38 10.71
N ARG A 96 -8.07 0.27 11.51
CA ARG A 96 -7.71 -0.99 12.17
C ARG A 96 -8.01 -0.87 13.66
N THR A 97 -8.68 -1.89 14.19
CA THR A 97 -8.97 -2.01 15.62
C THR A 97 -8.10 -3.12 16.20
N GLU A 98 -7.24 -2.78 17.16
CA GLU A 98 -6.43 -3.75 17.89
C GLU A 98 -6.74 -3.61 19.40
N GLY A 99 -7.49 -4.58 19.93
CA GLY A 99 -8.06 -4.47 21.28
C GLY A 99 -9.04 -3.29 21.37
N ASP A 100 -8.75 -2.36 22.30
CA ASP A 100 -9.54 -1.13 22.51
C ASP A 100 -8.99 0.10 21.74
N THR A 101 -7.93 -0.07 20.94
CA THR A 101 -7.31 1.04 20.21
C THR A 101 -7.76 1.04 18.75
N GLU A 102 -8.40 2.13 18.32
CA GLU A 102 -8.70 2.41 16.91
C GLU A 102 -7.54 3.22 16.31
N THR A 103 -6.90 2.69 15.26
CA THR A 103 -5.86 3.40 14.50
C THR A 103 -6.34 3.65 13.08
N ARG A 104 -6.27 4.91 12.64
CA ARG A 104 -6.55 5.31 11.26
C ARG A 104 -5.27 5.33 10.46
N LEU A 105 -5.24 4.53 9.41
CA LEU A 105 -4.09 4.36 8.53
C LEU A 105 -4.37 5.01 7.18
N ARG A 106 -3.42 5.81 6.71
CA ARG A 106 -3.35 6.27 5.32
C ARG A 106 -2.43 5.32 4.57
N CYS A 107 -3.01 4.57 3.61
CA CYS A 107 -2.29 3.54 2.86
C CYS A 107 -1.82 4.00 1.48
N PHE A 108 -2.43 5.04 0.89
CA PHE A 108 -2.08 5.51 -0.45
C PHE A 108 -1.35 6.84 -0.39
N HIS A 109 -0.19 6.88 -1.06
CA HIS A 109 0.71 8.04 -1.04
C HIS A 109 1.24 8.36 -2.43
N GLU A 110 1.71 9.59 -2.59
CA GLU A 110 2.36 10.08 -3.81
C GLU A 110 1.54 9.81 -5.09
N LEU A 111 0.24 10.05 -5.07
CA LEU A 111 -0.60 9.84 -6.24
C LEU A 111 -0.13 10.71 -7.42
N ASP A 112 0.15 10.06 -8.54
CA ASP A 112 0.56 10.67 -9.81
C ASP A 112 -0.53 10.39 -10.84
N LEU A 113 -1.26 11.43 -11.22
CA LEU A 113 -2.22 11.37 -12.31
C LEU A 113 -1.46 11.60 -13.62
N GLY A 114 -1.35 10.54 -14.42
CA GLY A 114 -0.77 10.60 -15.75
C GLY A 114 -1.69 11.30 -16.76
N ASN A 115 -1.32 11.17 -18.03
CA ASN A 115 -2.09 11.78 -19.12
C ASN A 115 -3.51 11.21 -19.18
N THR A 116 -4.48 12.11 -19.34
CA THR A 116 -5.88 11.78 -19.62
C THR A 116 -6.17 12.00 -21.11
N THR A 117 -6.81 11.03 -21.77
CA THR A 117 -7.13 11.08 -23.20
C THR A 117 -8.62 10.85 -23.43
N SER A 118 -9.20 11.47 -24.46
CA SER A 118 -10.55 11.13 -24.91
C SER A 118 -10.58 9.76 -25.56
N THR A 119 -11.65 9.03 -25.32
CA THR A 119 -12.00 7.77 -25.99
C THR A 119 -12.99 8.03 -27.13
N ALA A 120 -13.28 7.01 -27.93
CA ALA A 120 -14.23 7.11 -29.04
C ALA A 120 -15.69 7.25 -28.59
N GLU A 121 -15.99 6.96 -27.32
CA GLU A 121 -17.35 6.96 -26.73
C GLU A 121 -17.61 8.24 -25.91
N ASP A 122 -16.89 9.34 -26.21
CA ASP A 122 -16.90 10.60 -25.45
C ASP A 122 -16.48 10.50 -23.97
N ARG A 123 -16.02 9.33 -23.53
CA ARG A 123 -15.45 9.11 -22.19
C ARG A 123 -13.97 9.49 -22.15
N ARG A 124 -13.41 9.63 -20.95
CA ARG A 124 -12.01 9.96 -20.70
C ARG A 124 -11.28 8.78 -20.10
N SER A 125 -10.20 8.34 -20.73
CA SER A 125 -9.29 7.35 -20.14
C SER A 125 -8.20 8.02 -19.35
N TYR A 126 -7.90 7.50 -18.16
CA TYR A 126 -6.87 8.03 -17.27
C TYR A 126 -5.91 6.92 -16.81
N ARG A 127 -4.74 7.34 -16.31
CA ARG A 127 -3.77 6.48 -15.63
C ARG A 127 -3.41 7.11 -14.30
N LEU A 128 -3.55 6.36 -13.22
CA LEU A 128 -3.20 6.78 -11.87
C LEU A 128 -2.15 5.82 -11.32
N GLU A 129 -1.07 6.37 -10.76
CA GLU A 129 -0.01 5.59 -10.11
C GLU A 129 0.21 6.09 -8.69
N GLY A 130 0.50 5.19 -7.76
CA GLY A 130 0.73 5.56 -6.37
C GLY A 130 1.58 4.57 -5.61
N GLN A 131 2.07 4.99 -4.45
CA GLN A 131 2.71 4.11 -3.50
C GLN A 131 1.68 3.56 -2.51
N ILE A 132 1.86 2.30 -2.14
CA ILE A 132 1.11 1.62 -1.09
C ILE A 132 2.02 1.53 0.13
N ARG A 133 1.64 2.21 1.20
CA ARG A 133 2.23 2.07 2.52
C ARG A 133 1.26 2.55 3.59
N CYS A 134 0.90 1.69 4.52
CA CYS A 134 0.00 2.07 5.60
C CYS A 134 0.76 2.71 6.76
N LEU A 135 0.59 4.02 6.92
CA LEU A 135 1.12 4.80 8.04
C LEU A 135 -0.06 5.36 8.85
N PRO A 136 0.09 5.57 10.17
CA PRO A 136 -0.84 6.38 10.95
C PRO A 136 -1.10 7.72 10.26
N GLU A 137 -2.34 8.22 10.32
CA GLU A 137 -2.74 9.44 9.60
C GLU A 137 -1.87 10.66 9.93
N ASP A 138 -1.39 10.76 11.16
CA ASP A 138 -0.53 11.85 11.64
C ASP A 138 0.94 11.70 11.24
N GLN A 139 1.32 10.60 10.57
CA GLN A 139 2.69 10.30 10.17
C GLN A 139 2.89 10.52 8.66
N GLU A 140 3.85 11.37 8.32
CA GLU A 140 4.27 11.61 6.93
C GLU A 140 5.39 10.65 6.50
N LEU A 141 5.49 10.39 5.18
CA LEU A 141 6.61 9.66 4.60
C LEU A 141 7.90 10.47 4.78
N SER A 142 8.98 9.79 5.18
CA SER A 142 10.30 10.45 5.25
C SER A 142 10.84 10.77 3.85
N GLU A 143 11.69 11.80 3.75
CA GLU A 143 12.25 12.28 2.47
C GLU A 143 13.05 11.18 1.74
N GLU A 144 13.70 10.28 2.48
CA GLU A 144 14.46 9.15 1.95
C GLU A 144 13.54 8.18 1.19
N GLU A 145 12.33 7.96 1.69
CA GLU A 145 11.35 7.01 1.16
C GLU A 145 10.59 7.58 -0.04
N SER A 146 10.33 8.89 -0.05
CA SER A 146 9.78 9.60 -1.22
C SER A 146 10.79 9.65 -2.39
N SER A 147 12.09 9.69 -2.09
CA SER A 147 13.15 9.84 -3.11
C SER A 147 13.36 8.63 -4.03
N GLY A 148 12.85 7.44 -3.65
CA GLY A 148 12.95 6.20 -4.43
C GLY A 148 12.39 6.32 -5.86
N ARG A 149 11.46 7.26 -6.10
CA ARG A 149 10.94 7.61 -7.43
C ARG A 149 11.97 8.24 -8.37
N ARG A 150 12.92 9.03 -7.86
CA ARG A 150 13.84 9.82 -8.69
C ARG A 150 15.09 9.05 -9.14
N GLY A 151 15.51 8.04 -8.38
CA GLY A 151 16.73 7.28 -8.68
C GLY A 151 16.60 6.32 -9.86
N ARG A 152 15.42 5.72 -10.09
CA ARG A 152 15.24 4.62 -11.05
C ARG A 152 15.03 5.08 -12.50
N ARG A 153 14.59 6.31 -12.73
CA ARG A 153 14.42 6.90 -14.09
C ARG A 153 15.74 7.32 -14.76
N ARG A 154 16.89 7.26 -14.07
CA ARG A 154 18.21 7.67 -14.63
C ARG A 154 19.11 6.54 -15.12
N ARG A 155 18.68 5.27 -15.04
CA ARG A 155 19.44 4.11 -15.56
C ARG A 155 18.67 3.40 -16.67
N SER A 156 18.53 4.06 -17.80
CA SER A 156 18.21 3.43 -19.09
C SER A 156 18.76 4.35 -20.17
N ASN A 157 20.04 4.20 -20.46
CA ASN A 157 20.67 4.65 -21.70
C ASN A 157 21.73 3.62 -22.09
#